data_AF-A0A2A2UZA9-F1
#
_entry.id   AF-A0A2A2UZA9-F1
#
_cell.length_a   1.000
_cell.length_b   1.000
_cell.length_c   1.000
_cell.angle_alpha   90.00
_cell.angle_beta   90.00
_cell.angle_gamma   90.00
#
_symmetry.space_group_name_H-M   'P 1'
#
loop_
_entity.id
_entity.type
_entity.pdbx_description
1 polymer ?
#
loop_
_entity_poly.entity_id
_entity_poly.type
_entity_poly.pdbx_seq_one_letter_code
_entity_poly.pdbx_strand_id
1 'polypeptide(L)' 'MSLTQAKTLISSTDDVGFLVLAGQSINEKIAHMGTFVMNTQEALHQAVRDYQQGCFGDSV' A
#
# COMPACT_ATOMS: atom_id res chain seq x y z
N MET A 1 -39.86 18.34 4.35
CA MET A 1 -38.68 18.92 5.03
C MET A 1 -37.99 17.77 5.75
N SER A 2 -37.02 17.10 5.09
CA SER A 2 -36.33 15.93 5.65
C SER A 2 -35.06 16.40 6.34
N LEU A 3 -34.93 16.13 7.63
CA LEU A 3 -33.74 16.42 8.42
C LEU A 3 -32.70 15.34 8.10
N THR A 4 -31.68 15.69 7.33
CA THR A 4 -30.50 14.85 7.10
C THR A 4 -29.75 14.68 8.42
N GLN A 5 -29.67 13.45 8.94
CA GLN A 5 -28.84 13.15 10.12
C GLN A 5 -27.36 13.38 9.80
N ALA A 6 -26.66 14.09 10.68
CA ALA A 6 -25.21 14.18 10.66
C ALA A 6 -24.61 12.85 11.14
N LYS A 7 -23.84 12.18 10.26
CA LYS A 7 -23.12 10.95 10.60
C LYS A 7 -21.75 11.30 11.17
N THR A 8 -21.59 11.15 12.49
CA THR A 8 -20.27 11.20 13.12
C THR A 8 -19.49 9.94 12.75
N LEU A 9 -18.33 10.11 12.10
CA LEU A 9 -17.48 8.99 11.66
C LEU A 9 -16.43 8.62 12.71
N ILE A 10 -15.88 9.63 13.39
CA ILE A 10 -14.87 9.47 14.44
C ILE A 10 -15.14 10.57 15.48
N SER A 11 -15.08 10.23 16.77
CA SER A 11 -15.19 11.16 17.88
C SER A 11 -14.17 10.78 18.96
N SER A 12 -13.44 11.75 19.49
CA SER A 12 -12.57 11.58 20.65
C SER A 12 -12.91 12.61 21.71
N THR A 13 -12.81 12.22 22.98
CA THR A 13 -12.94 13.09 24.16
C THR A 13 -11.61 13.66 24.64
N ASP A 14 -10.50 13.10 24.16
CA ASP A 14 -9.13 13.42 24.55
C ASP A 14 -8.25 13.71 23.31
N ASP A 15 -7.03 14.21 23.53
CA ASP A 15 -6.07 14.52 22.46
C ASP A 15 -5.68 13.27 21.66
N VAL A 16 -5.84 13.33 20.33
CA VAL A 16 -5.54 12.22 19.42
C VAL A 16 -4.82 12.70 18.17
N GLY A 17 -3.87 11.90 17.70
CA GLY A 17 -3.26 12.03 16.37
C GLY A 17 -3.77 10.93 15.46
N PHE A 18 -4.22 11.27 14.25
CA PHE A 18 -4.64 10.30 13.25
C PHE A 18 -4.14 10.68 11.85
N LEU A 19 -3.87 9.66 11.04
CA LEU A 19 -3.56 9.78 9.62
C LEU A 19 -4.62 9.01 8.83
N VAL A 20 -5.38 9.73 8.01
CA VAL A 20 -6.33 9.11 7.09
C VAL A 20 -5.68 9.02 5.72
N LEU A 21 -5.51 7.78 5.23
CA LEU A 21 -5.08 7.51 3.87
C LEU A 21 -6.27 6.99 3.08
N ALA A 22 -6.61 7.68 2.00
CA ALA A 22 -7.65 7.26 1.06
C ALA A 22 -7.07 7.28 -0.34
N GLY A 23 -7.41 6.27 -1.14
CA GLY A 23 -6.94 6.12 -2.51
C GLY A 23 -7.85 5.18 -3.29
N GLN A 24 -7.83 5.32 -4.61
CA GLN A 24 -8.52 4.39 -5.48
C GLN A 24 -7.78 3.05 -5.51
N SER A 25 -8.52 1.95 -5.46
CA SER A 25 -7.92 0.62 -5.64
C SER A 25 -7.28 0.51 -7.02
N ILE A 26 -6.02 0.07 -7.03
CA ILE A 26 -5.24 -0.18 -8.25
C ILE A 26 -5.79 -1.42 -8.99
N ASN A 27 -6.44 -2.35 -8.28
CA ASN A 27 -7.07 -3.56 -8.83
C ASN A 27 -6.12 -4.46 -9.63
N GLU A 28 -4.82 -4.43 -9.33
CA GLU A 28 -3.84 -5.31 -9.93
C GLU A 28 -3.58 -6.54 -9.05
N LYS A 29 -3.07 -7.61 -9.66
CA LYS A 29 -2.58 -8.77 -8.90
C LYS A 29 -1.43 -8.31 -8.01
N ILE A 30 -1.37 -8.90 -6.82
CA ILE A 30 -0.31 -8.65 -5.83
C ILE A 30 0.40 -9.97 -5.57
N ALA A 31 1.70 -10.01 -5.88
CA ALA A 31 2.64 -11.04 -5.48
C ALA A 31 3.64 -10.39 -4.52
N HIS A 32 3.92 -11.04 -3.38
CA HIS A 32 4.74 -10.46 -2.32
C HIS A 32 5.69 -11.51 -1.74
N MET A 33 6.96 -11.14 -1.54
CA MET A 33 7.95 -11.93 -0.81
C MET A 33 8.94 -11.02 -0.10
N GLY A 34 8.95 -11.07 1.23
CA GLY A 34 9.83 -10.24 2.06
C GLY A 34 9.59 -8.75 1.82
N THR A 35 10.58 -8.07 1.24
CA THR A 35 10.56 -6.64 0.93
C THR A 35 10.11 -6.33 -0.49
N PHE A 36 9.79 -7.34 -1.30
CA PHE A 36 9.45 -7.19 -2.72
C PHE A 36 7.96 -7.35 -2.95
N VAL A 37 7.37 -6.40 -3.69
CA VAL A 37 5.98 -6.41 -4.14
C VAL A 37 5.95 -6.23 -5.65
N MET A 38 5.33 -7.17 -6.36
CA MET A 38 5.20 -7.19 -7.82
C MET A 38 3.80 -7.67 -8.21
N ASN A 39 3.49 -7.66 -9.51
CA ASN A 39 2.20 -8.15 -9.99
C ASN A 39 2.15 -9.67 -10.24
N THR A 40 3.28 -10.32 -10.50
CA THR A 40 3.37 -11.76 -10.78
C THR A 40 4.51 -12.44 -10.01
N GLN A 41 4.43 -13.78 -9.87
CA GLN A 41 5.45 -14.57 -9.15
C GLN A 41 6.79 -14.59 -9.89
N GLU A 42 6.76 -14.56 -11.23
CA GLU A 42 7.95 -14.54 -12.07
C GLU A 42 8.74 -13.24 -11.88
N ALA A 43 8.04 -12.10 -11.87
CA ALA A 43 8.63 -10.78 -11.61
C ALA A 43 9.20 -10.69 -10.20
N LEU A 44 8.51 -11.26 -9.21
CA LEU A 44 8.96 -11.34 -7.83
C LEU A 44 10.27 -12.13 -7.71
N HIS A 45 10.33 -13.32 -8.32
CA HIS A 45 11.54 -14.15 -8.33
C HIS A 45 12.69 -13.49 -9.09
N GLN A 46 12.39 -12.76 -10.16
CA GLN A 46 13.41 -11.98 -10.88
C GLN A 46 13.99 -10.90 -9.98
N ALA A 47 13.15 -10.10 -9.32
CA ALA A 47 13.61 -9.07 -8.39
C ALA A 47 14.51 -9.65 -7.29
N VAL A 48 14.13 -10.81 -6.73
CA VAL A 48 14.95 -11.44 -5.69
C VAL A 48 16.31 -11.90 -6.24
N ARG A 49 16.35 -12.45 -7.46
CA ARG A 49 17.61 -12.80 -8.12
C ARG A 49 18.47 -11.57 -8.39
N ASP A 50 17.88 -10.49 -8.92
CA ASP A 50 18.58 -9.25 -9.21
C ASP A 50 19.20 -8.67 -7.93
N TYR A 51 18.45 -8.74 -6.82
CA TYR A 51 18.94 -8.28 -5.52
C TYR A 51 20.11 -9.14 -5.02
N GLN A 52 19.98 -10.47 -5.10
CA GLN A 52 21.04 -11.40 -4.72
C GLN A 52 22.30 -11.26 -5.57
N GLN A 53 22.15 -10.85 -6.84
CA GLN A 53 23.26 -10.62 -7.76
C GLN A 53 23.91 -9.24 -7.61
N GLY A 54 23.35 -8.37 -6.76
CA GLY A 54 23.80 -6.98 -6.64
C GLY A 54 23.48 -6.12 -7.88
N CYS A 55 22.62 -6.61 -8.77
CA CYS A 55 22.21 -5.94 -10.00
C CYS A 55 20.92 -5.11 -9.82
N PHE A 56 20.63 -4.68 -8.58
CA PHE A 56 19.43 -3.94 -8.25
C PHE A 56 19.56 -2.46 -8.65
N GLY A 57 19.49 -2.22 -9.97
CA GLY A 57 19.73 -0.93 -10.58
C GLY A 57 21.23 -0.62 -10.66
N ASP A 58 21.78 -0.61 -11.88
CA ASP A 58 23.06 0.04 -12.12
C ASP A 58 22.89 1.52 -11.76
N SER A 59 23.50 1.92 -10.64
CA SER A 59 23.83 3.33 -10.42
C SER A 59 24.96 3.66 -11.39
N VAL A 60 24.59 4.14 -12.59
CA VAL A 60 25.48 4.94 -13.42
C VAL A 60 25.84 6.25 -12.73
#